data_AF-A0AAN0T0P6-F1
#
_entry.id   AF-A0AAN0T0P6-F1
#
_cell.length_a   1.000
_cell.length_b   1.000
_cell.length_c   1.000
_cell.angle_alpha   90.00
_cell.angle_beta   90.00
_cell.angle_gamma   90.00
#
_symmetry.space_group_name_H-M   'P 1'
#
loop_
_entity.id
_entity.type
_entity.pdbx_description
1 polymer ?
#
loop_
_entity_poly.entity_id
_entity_poly.type
_entity_poly.pdbx_seq_one_letter_code
_entity_poly.pdbx_strand_id
1 'polypeptide(L)'
;MIKLLGLEYFKIRRKKIWIMIILFLIVEMLWAFMSISRSIASNPDNRVWEAIFFSISSMNGLFMPIISAVVASRICDMEHKGSTWKMLAATNVERGQLYAAKYICINSLLLYGIFAQVLFIIVFGLINDFPGTIPIGLLIRFIGGNLLTTLAVTALQQWISFSIKNQSFALCLGMLGGFIGMTAGLFPAAIRHIFIWSYYLELSPVTYLYAESTGSYMIQPVSFGIVVGALIMTVLFYFAGRIQVSRKEI
;
A
#
# COMPACT_ATOMS: atom_id res chain seq x y z
N MET A 1 19.86 -13.65 -7.85
CA MET A 1 18.60 -13.10 -7.30
C MET A 1 17.96 -13.99 -6.23
N ILE A 2 17.63 -15.27 -6.52
CA ILE A 2 16.88 -16.15 -5.57
C ILE A 2 17.58 -16.29 -4.20
N LYS A 3 18.89 -16.54 -4.17
CA LYS A 3 19.69 -16.61 -2.92
C LYS A 3 19.64 -15.31 -2.11
N LEU A 4 19.63 -14.16 -2.79
CA LEU A 4 19.60 -12.84 -2.16
C LEU A 4 18.22 -12.57 -1.55
N LEU A 5 17.15 -12.93 -2.25
CA LEU A 5 15.78 -12.87 -1.72
C LEU A 5 15.63 -13.76 -0.48
N GLY A 6 16.10 -15.00 -0.53
CA GLY A 6 16.07 -15.90 0.62
C GLY A 6 16.76 -15.31 1.86
N LEU A 7 17.88 -14.62 1.66
CA LEU A 7 18.62 -13.94 2.72
C LEU A 7 17.84 -12.74 3.29
N GLU A 8 17.16 -11.95 2.45
CA GLU A 8 16.29 -10.86 2.91
C GLU A 8 15.08 -11.38 3.71
N TYR A 9 14.43 -12.45 3.28
CA TYR A 9 13.35 -13.08 4.07
C TYR A 9 13.86 -13.64 5.40
N PHE A 10 15.06 -14.23 5.42
CA PHE A 10 15.68 -14.72 6.65
C PHE A 10 15.93 -13.58 7.65
N LYS A 11 16.44 -12.44 7.17
CA LYS A 11 16.63 -11.21 7.95
C LYS A 11 15.32 -10.73 8.60
N ILE A 12 14.21 -10.78 7.86
CA ILE A 12 12.88 -10.34 8.32
C ILE A 12 12.36 -11.18 9.50
N ARG A 13 12.62 -12.49 9.51
CA ARG A 13 12.09 -13.43 10.51
C ARG A 13 12.38 -13.00 11.96
N ARG A 14 13.53 -12.39 12.23
CA ARG A 14 13.93 -11.95 13.58
C ARG A 14 13.48 -10.53 13.94
N LYS A 15 12.98 -9.75 12.99
CA LYS A 15 12.66 -8.31 13.17
C LYS A 15 11.17 -8.03 13.45
N LYS A 16 10.35 -9.08 13.58
CA LYS A 16 8.91 -8.97 13.92
C LYS A 16 8.12 -8.06 12.95
N ILE A 17 8.59 -7.87 11.72
CA ILE A 17 7.92 -7.02 10.70
C ILE A 17 6.51 -7.55 10.40
N TRP A 18 6.36 -8.88 10.35
CA TRP A 18 5.06 -9.54 10.23
C TRP A 18 4.06 -9.12 11.32
N ILE A 19 4.51 -8.99 12.56
CA ILE A 19 3.65 -8.56 13.68
C ILE A 19 3.16 -7.13 13.46
N MET A 20 4.02 -6.23 12.96
CA MET A 20 3.65 -4.85 12.67
C MET A 20 2.61 -4.78 11.54
N ILE A 21 2.82 -5.52 10.44
CA ILE A 21 1.87 -5.58 9.33
C ILE A 21 0.52 -6.10 9.82
N ILE A 22 0.51 -7.23 10.52
CA ILE A 22 -0.72 -7.84 11.06
C ILE A 22 -1.43 -6.88 12.01
N LEU A 23 -0.71 -6.17 12.88
CA LEU A 23 -1.31 -5.21 13.80
C LEU A 23 -2.04 -4.09 13.06
N PHE A 24 -1.41 -3.47 12.06
CA PHE A 24 -2.06 -2.41 11.28
C PHE A 24 -3.26 -2.94 10.49
N LEU A 25 -3.14 -4.13 9.88
CA LEU A 25 -4.25 -4.76 9.17
C LEU A 25 -5.42 -5.09 10.09
N ILE A 26 -5.17 -5.57 11.32
CA ILE A 26 -6.23 -5.82 12.30
C ILE A 26 -6.95 -4.51 12.65
N VAL A 27 -6.20 -3.43 12.90
CA VAL A 27 -6.79 -2.12 13.22
C VAL A 27 -7.66 -1.62 12.06
N GLU A 28 -7.16 -1.72 10.83
CA GLU A 28 -7.91 -1.36 9.63
C GLU A 28 -9.19 -2.21 9.46
N MET A 29 -9.08 -3.54 9.59
CA MET A 29 -10.22 -4.46 9.46
C MET A 29 -11.27 -4.23 10.55
N LEU A 30 -10.85 -3.99 11.80
CA LEU A 30 -11.76 -3.65 12.90
C LEU A 30 -12.48 -2.33 12.63
N TRP A 31 -11.77 -1.34 12.10
CA TRP A 31 -12.38 -0.07 11.73
C TRP A 31 -13.40 -0.25 10.60
N ALA A 32 -13.04 -0.99 9.53
CA ALA A 32 -13.95 -1.28 8.42
C ALA A 32 -15.19 -2.02 8.91
N PHE A 33 -15.02 -3.04 9.77
CA PHE A 33 -16.11 -3.76 10.42
C PHE A 33 -17.03 -2.79 11.17
N MET A 34 -16.49 -1.96 12.06
CA MET A 34 -17.28 -1.00 12.84
C MET A 34 -17.97 0.06 11.98
N SER A 35 -17.31 0.53 10.91
CA SER A 35 -17.82 1.56 10.01
C SER A 35 -18.99 1.01 9.20
N ILE A 36 -18.85 -0.16 8.61
CA ILE A 36 -19.87 -0.77 7.75
C ILE A 36 -21.04 -1.24 8.60
N SER A 37 -20.80 -1.90 9.74
CA SER A 37 -21.88 -2.32 10.64
C SER A 37 -22.71 -1.13 11.13
N ARG A 38 -22.09 0.02 11.42
CA ARG A 38 -22.83 1.26 11.72
C ARG A 38 -23.60 1.78 10.52
N SER A 39 -22.99 1.78 9.34
CA SER A 39 -23.65 2.21 8.09
C SER A 39 -24.89 1.38 7.76
N ILE A 40 -24.81 0.06 7.91
CA ILE A 40 -25.92 -0.89 7.70
C ILE A 40 -27.00 -0.69 8.76
N ALA A 41 -26.62 -0.47 10.03
CA ALA A 41 -27.58 -0.22 11.10
C ALA A 41 -28.36 1.09 10.89
N SER A 42 -27.73 2.11 10.29
CA SER A 42 -28.40 3.37 9.96
C SER A 42 -29.26 3.27 8.69
N ASN A 43 -28.78 2.59 7.66
CA ASN A 43 -29.48 2.40 6.39
C ASN A 43 -29.30 0.95 5.90
N PRO A 44 -30.32 0.10 5.98
CA PRO A 44 -30.24 -1.30 5.55
C PRO A 44 -29.83 -1.49 4.09
N ASP A 45 -30.13 -0.52 3.23
CA ASP A 45 -29.77 -0.52 1.80
C ASP A 45 -28.24 -0.47 1.55
N ASN A 46 -27.45 -0.12 2.57
CA ASN A 46 -25.98 -0.15 2.50
C ASN A 46 -25.39 -1.56 2.66
N ARG A 47 -26.23 -2.60 2.83
CA ARG A 47 -25.85 -4.01 2.83
C ARG A 47 -25.52 -4.47 1.40
N VAL A 48 -24.48 -3.90 0.81
CA VAL A 48 -24.02 -4.16 -0.56
C VAL A 48 -22.52 -4.38 -0.57
N TRP A 49 -22.03 -5.17 -1.53
CA TRP A 49 -20.60 -5.47 -1.66
C TRP A 49 -19.76 -4.21 -1.87
N GLU A 50 -20.30 -3.24 -2.60
CA GLU A 50 -19.65 -1.98 -2.91
C GLU A 50 -19.27 -1.18 -1.65
N ALA A 51 -20.10 -1.26 -0.60
CA ALA A 51 -19.87 -0.54 0.65
C ALA A 51 -18.57 -0.97 1.34
N ILE A 52 -18.28 -2.28 1.36
CA ILE A 52 -17.05 -2.80 1.97
C ILE A 52 -15.81 -2.49 1.12
N PHE A 53 -15.91 -2.56 -0.22
CA PHE A 53 -14.81 -2.15 -1.10
C PHE A 53 -14.45 -0.68 -0.89
N PHE A 54 -15.45 0.20 -0.80
CA PHE A 54 -15.22 1.62 -0.57
C PHE A 54 -14.60 1.88 0.81
N SER A 55 -15.15 1.24 1.86
CA SER A 55 -14.66 1.41 3.24
C SER A 55 -13.18 1.04 3.37
N ILE A 56 -12.77 -0.12 2.83
CA ILE A 56 -11.38 -0.56 2.87
C ILE A 56 -10.51 0.28 1.95
N SER A 57 -10.96 0.62 0.74
CA SER A 57 -10.14 1.44 -0.18
C SER A 57 -9.88 2.84 0.38
N SER A 58 -10.86 3.43 1.06
CA SER A 58 -10.70 4.70 1.76
C SER A 58 -9.65 4.61 2.88
N MET A 59 -9.70 3.54 3.68
CA MET A 59 -8.71 3.29 4.72
C MET A 59 -7.32 2.92 4.18
N ASN A 60 -7.25 2.25 3.03
CA ASN A 60 -6.00 1.98 2.34
C ASN A 60 -5.28 3.28 1.97
N GLY A 61 -6.02 4.36 1.70
CA GLY A 61 -5.45 5.70 1.56
C GLY A 61 -4.59 6.14 2.76
N LEU A 62 -4.91 5.70 3.98
CA LEU A 62 -4.18 5.99 5.22
C LEU A 62 -3.19 4.89 5.61
N PHE A 63 -3.67 3.64 5.73
CA PHE A 63 -2.91 2.55 6.34
C PHE A 63 -1.83 2.00 5.41
N MET A 64 -2.11 1.78 4.12
CA MET A 64 -1.11 1.21 3.20
C MET A 64 0.16 2.06 3.07
N PRO A 65 0.08 3.40 2.97
CA PRO A 65 1.26 4.26 3.02
C PRO A 65 2.08 4.13 4.30
N ILE A 66 1.41 4.04 5.45
CA ILE A 66 2.05 3.90 6.76
C ILE A 66 2.74 2.53 6.85
N ILE A 67 2.05 1.45 6.51
CA ILE A 67 2.62 0.09 6.51
C ILE A 67 3.80 0.04 5.53
N SER A 68 3.67 0.60 4.34
CA SER A 68 4.76 0.67 3.34
C SER A 68 5.99 1.38 3.90
N ALA A 69 5.80 2.52 4.57
CA ALA A 69 6.89 3.27 5.18
C ALA A 69 7.55 2.49 6.33
N VAL A 70 6.76 1.82 7.18
CA VAL A 70 7.28 1.00 8.28
C VAL A 70 8.10 -0.16 7.74
N VAL A 71 7.58 -0.92 6.77
CA VAL A 71 8.24 -2.09 6.19
C VAL A 71 9.52 -1.67 5.45
N ALA A 72 9.44 -0.67 4.58
CA ALA A 72 10.59 -0.15 3.84
C ALA A 72 11.67 0.38 4.80
N SER A 73 11.27 1.17 5.80
CA SER A 73 12.18 1.72 6.79
C SER A 73 12.89 0.62 7.57
N ARG A 74 12.17 -0.38 8.10
CA ARG A 74 12.78 -1.47 8.88
C ARG A 74 13.74 -2.32 8.06
N ILE A 75 13.42 -2.59 6.80
CA ILE A 75 14.27 -3.37 5.89
C ILE A 75 15.53 -2.59 5.48
N CYS A 76 15.42 -1.27 5.32
CA CYS A 76 16.55 -0.39 4.97
C CYS A 76 17.41 0.00 6.18
N ASP A 77 16.84 0.09 7.38
CA ASP A 77 17.54 0.39 8.64
C ASP A 77 18.59 -0.68 8.96
N MET A 78 18.36 -1.92 8.52
CA MET A 78 19.32 -3.03 8.69
C MET A 78 20.68 -2.71 8.05
N GLU A 79 20.69 -2.05 6.90
CA GLU A 79 21.92 -1.71 6.18
C GLU A 79 22.60 -0.47 6.79
N HIS A 80 21.82 0.45 7.35
CA HIS A 80 22.35 1.63 8.04
C HIS A 80 23.01 1.30 9.37
N LYS A 81 22.36 0.50 10.21
CA LYS A 81 22.88 0.15 11.55
C LYS A 81 23.91 -0.96 11.53
N GLY A 82 23.87 -1.86 10.55
CA GLY A 82 24.79 -2.98 10.46
C GLY A 82 26.16 -2.67 9.86
N SER A 83 26.43 -1.43 9.45
CA SER A 83 27.60 -1.06 8.62
C SER A 83 27.79 -2.00 7.41
N THR A 84 26.70 -2.60 6.95
CA THR A 84 26.71 -3.76 6.06
C THR A 84 27.18 -3.39 4.65
N TRP A 85 27.15 -2.09 4.31
CA TRP A 85 27.78 -1.54 3.12
C TRP A 85 29.26 -1.91 2.97
N LYS A 86 30.02 -1.94 4.08
CA LYS A 86 31.45 -2.32 4.09
C LYS A 86 31.64 -3.81 3.85
N MET A 87 30.77 -4.66 4.42
CA MET A 87 30.78 -6.11 4.16
C MET A 87 30.31 -6.45 2.74
N LEU A 88 29.28 -5.76 2.23
CA LEU A 88 28.76 -5.96 0.87
C LEU A 88 29.80 -5.59 -0.19
N ALA A 89 30.60 -4.55 0.05
CA ALA A 89 31.76 -4.21 -0.78
C ALA A 89 32.78 -5.35 -0.84
N ALA A 90 32.99 -6.08 0.27
CA ALA A 90 33.87 -7.25 0.31
C ALA A 90 33.27 -8.51 -0.35
N THR A 91 31.95 -8.57 -0.55
CA THR A 91 31.26 -9.78 -1.07
C THR A 91 30.90 -9.70 -2.56
N ASN A 92 31.35 -8.67 -3.28
CA ASN A 92 31.10 -8.43 -4.72
C ASN A 92 29.63 -8.51 -5.16
N VAL A 93 28.68 -8.18 -4.26
CA VAL A 93 27.25 -8.13 -4.59
C VAL A 93 26.91 -6.78 -5.20
N GLU A 94 26.37 -6.78 -6.42
CA GLU A 94 25.91 -5.55 -7.08
C GLU A 94 24.82 -4.86 -6.24
N ARG A 95 25.06 -3.61 -5.84
CA ARG A 95 24.14 -2.84 -4.98
C ARG A 95 22.76 -2.65 -5.60
N GLY A 96 22.71 -2.57 -6.94
CA GLY A 96 21.45 -2.53 -7.69
C GLY A 96 20.61 -3.79 -7.53
N GLN A 97 21.25 -4.97 -7.46
CA GLN A 97 20.55 -6.24 -7.23
C GLN A 97 20.04 -6.36 -5.79
N LEU A 98 20.77 -5.82 -4.81
CA LEU A 98 20.29 -5.74 -3.43
C LEU A 98 19.08 -4.80 -3.31
N TYR A 99 19.11 -3.65 -3.98
CA TYR A 99 17.97 -2.73 -4.01
C TYR A 99 16.74 -3.42 -4.62
N ALA A 100 16.90 -4.14 -5.74
CA ALA A 100 15.84 -4.90 -6.37
C ALA A 100 15.29 -6.02 -5.46
N ALA A 101 16.17 -6.78 -4.80
CA ALA A 101 15.75 -7.85 -3.89
C ALA A 101 14.93 -7.31 -2.71
N LYS A 102 15.34 -6.19 -2.11
CA LYS A 102 14.57 -5.54 -1.04
C LYS A 102 13.23 -5.02 -1.53
N TYR A 103 13.18 -4.42 -2.72
CA TYR A 103 11.94 -3.93 -3.31
C TYR A 103 10.93 -5.05 -3.55
N ILE A 104 11.37 -6.18 -4.12
CA ILE A 104 10.53 -7.36 -4.31
C ILE A 104 10.07 -7.92 -2.96
N CYS A 105 10.94 -7.94 -1.95
CA CYS A 105 10.62 -8.44 -0.63
C CYS A 105 9.62 -7.54 0.14
N ILE A 106 9.72 -6.21 0.00
CA ILE A 106 8.74 -5.27 0.57
C ILE A 106 7.38 -5.50 -0.10
N ASN A 107 7.34 -5.54 -1.43
CA ASN A 107 6.09 -5.66 -2.18
C ASN A 107 5.41 -7.02 -1.98
N SER A 108 6.17 -8.11 -1.84
CA SER A 108 5.58 -9.41 -1.53
C SER A 108 4.92 -9.43 -0.15
N LEU A 109 5.52 -8.78 0.86
CA LEU A 109 4.92 -8.65 2.19
C LEU A 109 3.60 -7.88 2.15
N LEU A 110 3.55 -6.78 1.40
CA LEU A 110 2.33 -5.98 1.25
C LEU A 110 1.27 -6.69 0.41
N LEU A 111 1.68 -7.48 -0.58
CA LEU A 111 0.77 -8.33 -1.36
C LEU A 111 0.04 -9.34 -0.46
N TYR A 112 0.71 -9.93 0.55
CA TYR A 112 0.02 -10.75 1.56
C TYR A 112 -1.03 -9.94 2.34
N GLY A 113 -0.74 -8.68 2.66
CA GLY A 113 -1.71 -7.78 3.30
C GLY A 113 -2.94 -7.51 2.43
N ILE A 114 -2.73 -7.26 1.13
CA ILE A 114 -3.82 -7.08 0.15
C ILE A 114 -4.67 -8.36 0.07
N PHE A 115 -4.05 -9.55 0.02
CA PHE A 115 -4.81 -10.80 0.04
C PHE A 115 -5.58 -11.02 1.35
N ALA A 116 -5.03 -10.61 2.49
CA ALA A 116 -5.74 -10.65 3.75
C ALA A 116 -6.97 -9.73 3.76
N GLN A 117 -6.87 -8.54 3.15
CA GLN A 117 -8.02 -7.65 2.96
C GLN A 117 -9.09 -8.25 2.04
N VAL A 118 -8.69 -8.88 0.94
CA VAL A 118 -9.60 -9.59 0.03
C VAL A 118 -10.34 -10.70 0.76
N LEU A 119 -9.63 -11.50 1.56
CA LEU A 119 -10.24 -12.55 2.39
C LEU A 119 -11.22 -11.94 3.40
N PHE A 120 -10.86 -10.83 4.04
CA PHE A 120 -11.75 -10.11 4.94
C PHE A 120 -13.02 -9.60 4.24
N ILE A 121 -12.91 -9.03 3.02
CA ILE A 121 -14.06 -8.60 2.21
C ILE A 121 -15.03 -9.77 1.98
N ILE A 122 -14.50 -10.91 1.55
CA ILE A 122 -15.30 -12.11 1.26
C ILE A 122 -15.99 -12.60 2.53
N VAL A 123 -15.23 -12.81 3.61
CA VAL A 123 -15.75 -13.34 4.88
C VAL A 123 -16.80 -12.40 5.46
N PHE A 124 -16.56 -11.08 5.45
CA PHE A 124 -17.52 -10.11 5.95
C PHE A 124 -18.81 -10.10 5.15
N GLY A 125 -18.73 -10.11 3.81
CA GLY A 125 -19.92 -10.13 2.95
C GLY A 125 -20.74 -11.42 3.11
N LEU A 126 -20.08 -12.56 3.35
CA LEU A 126 -20.76 -13.84 3.62
C LEU A 126 -21.44 -13.85 5.00
N ILE A 127 -20.78 -13.36 6.05
CA ILE A 127 -21.35 -13.32 7.42
C ILE A 127 -22.58 -12.40 7.50
N ASN A 128 -22.58 -11.32 6.72
CA ASN A 128 -23.69 -10.35 6.68
C ASN A 128 -24.65 -10.63 5.51
N ASP A 129 -24.68 -11.84 4.95
CA ASP A 129 -25.37 -12.28 3.71
C ASP A 129 -25.63 -11.14 2.71
N PHE A 130 -24.58 -10.55 2.17
CA PHE A 130 -24.74 -9.52 1.16
C PHE A 130 -25.44 -10.10 -0.08
N PRO A 131 -26.39 -9.34 -0.68
CA PRO A 131 -27.14 -9.81 -1.83
C PRO A 131 -26.22 -10.05 -3.03
N GLY A 132 -26.54 -11.09 -3.81
CA GLY A 132 -25.79 -11.47 -5.00
C GLY A 132 -24.60 -12.39 -4.74
N THR A 133 -23.91 -12.77 -5.82
CA THR A 133 -22.71 -13.62 -5.76
C THR A 133 -21.47 -12.80 -5.42
N ILE A 134 -20.43 -13.45 -4.89
CA ILE A 134 -19.12 -12.83 -4.65
C ILE A 134 -18.64 -12.12 -5.94
N PRO A 135 -18.40 -10.79 -5.91
CA PRO A 135 -18.08 -10.03 -7.10
C PRO A 135 -16.60 -10.17 -7.47
N ILE A 136 -16.25 -11.30 -8.09
CA ILE A 136 -14.86 -11.64 -8.48
C ILE A 136 -14.22 -10.53 -9.33
N GLY A 137 -14.99 -9.92 -10.24
CA GLY A 137 -14.52 -8.80 -11.05
C GLY A 137 -14.08 -7.58 -10.23
N LEU A 138 -14.81 -7.25 -9.16
CA LEU A 138 -14.44 -6.14 -8.25
C LEU A 138 -13.23 -6.52 -7.39
N LEU A 139 -13.12 -7.77 -6.93
CA LEU A 139 -11.95 -8.25 -6.20
C LEU A 139 -10.67 -8.15 -7.02
N ILE A 140 -10.69 -8.56 -8.30
CA ILE A 140 -9.52 -8.46 -9.19
C ILE A 140 -9.13 -6.99 -9.40
N ARG A 141 -10.11 -6.11 -9.64
CA ARG A 141 -9.85 -4.66 -9.79
C ARG A 141 -9.28 -4.04 -8.51
N PHE A 142 -9.82 -4.41 -7.35
CA PHE A 142 -9.32 -3.97 -6.05
C PHE A 142 -7.87 -4.41 -5.82
N ILE A 143 -7.54 -5.67 -6.09
CA ILE A 143 -6.16 -6.17 -5.98
C ILE A 143 -5.24 -5.39 -6.91
N GLY A 144 -5.63 -5.24 -8.18
CA GLY A 144 -4.83 -4.54 -9.19
C GLY A 144 -4.57 -3.07 -8.83
N GLY A 145 -5.61 -2.33 -8.43
CA GLY A 145 -5.51 -0.92 -8.07
C GLY A 145 -4.67 -0.68 -6.81
N ASN A 146 -4.88 -1.49 -5.77
CA ASN A 146 -4.07 -1.42 -4.55
C ASN A 146 -2.62 -1.79 -4.84
N LEU A 147 -2.37 -2.92 -5.51
CA LEU A 147 -1.01 -3.37 -5.81
C LEU A 147 -0.24 -2.33 -6.63
N LEU A 148 -0.88 -1.76 -7.66
CA LEU A 148 -0.24 -0.76 -8.51
C LEU A 148 0.14 0.49 -7.73
N THR A 149 -0.75 0.97 -6.86
CA THR A 149 -0.46 2.11 -5.98
C THR A 149 0.64 1.77 -4.97
N THR A 150 0.59 0.58 -4.38
CA THR A 150 1.58 0.09 -3.43
C THR A 150 2.97 -0.01 -4.06
N LEU A 151 3.09 -0.45 -5.32
CA LEU A 151 4.37 -0.50 -6.03
C LEU A 151 5.00 0.90 -6.12
N ALA A 152 4.22 1.92 -6.46
CA ALA A 152 4.72 3.29 -6.56
C ALA A 152 5.10 3.88 -5.19
N VAL A 153 4.23 3.69 -4.19
CA VAL A 153 4.45 4.18 -2.83
C VAL A 153 5.67 3.51 -2.20
N THR A 154 5.83 2.20 -2.35
CA THR A 154 7.01 1.48 -1.83
C THR A 154 8.30 1.88 -2.53
N ALA A 155 8.26 2.20 -3.83
CA ALA A 155 9.43 2.67 -4.56
C ALA A 155 9.91 4.02 -3.98
N LEU A 156 8.98 4.94 -3.75
CA LEU A 156 9.24 6.22 -3.08
C LEU A 156 9.76 6.02 -1.65
N GLN A 157 9.09 5.19 -0.85
CA GLN A 157 9.48 4.94 0.54
C GLN A 157 10.86 4.30 0.64
N GLN A 158 11.15 3.30 -0.19
CA GLN A 158 12.45 2.66 -0.21
C GLN A 158 13.55 3.62 -0.66
N TRP A 159 13.29 4.44 -1.69
CA TRP A 159 14.24 5.47 -2.12
C TRP A 159 14.59 6.43 -0.97
N ILE A 160 13.60 6.90 -0.23
CA ILE A 160 13.77 7.85 0.87
C ILE A 160 14.46 7.19 2.06
N SER A 161 14.05 5.97 2.43
CA SER A 161 14.69 5.19 3.50
C SER A 161 16.17 4.87 3.22
N PHE A 162 16.57 4.80 1.96
CA PHE A 162 17.99 4.69 1.57
C PHE A 162 18.71 6.02 1.48
N SER A 163 18.01 7.09 1.13
CA SER A 163 18.58 8.43 1.01
C SER A 163 18.92 9.01 2.38
N ILE A 164 18.02 8.85 3.34
CA ILE A 164 18.05 9.51 4.64
C ILE A 164 18.35 8.47 5.73
N LYS A 165 19.45 8.65 6.47
CA LYS A 165 19.84 7.76 7.56
C LYS A 165 18.81 7.78 8.70
N ASN A 166 18.17 8.93 8.94
CA ASN A 166 17.13 9.09 9.94
C ASN A 166 15.81 8.47 9.47
N GLN A 167 15.55 7.26 9.94
CA GLN A 167 14.35 6.50 9.61
C GLN A 167 13.05 7.15 10.09
N SER A 168 13.10 7.99 11.13
CA SER A 168 11.92 8.73 11.58
C SER A 168 11.38 9.65 10.48
N PHE A 169 12.24 10.20 9.62
CA PHE A 169 11.81 11.03 8.50
C PHE A 169 10.98 10.24 7.48
N ALA A 170 11.44 9.04 7.10
CA ALA A 170 10.72 8.19 6.17
C ALA A 170 9.34 7.79 6.73
N LEU A 171 9.28 7.49 8.04
CA LEU A 171 8.03 7.20 8.73
C LEU A 171 7.08 8.41 8.75
N CYS A 172 7.56 9.60 9.10
CA CYS A 172 6.76 10.83 9.07
C CYS A 172 6.21 11.10 7.67
N LEU A 173 7.01 10.91 6.62
CA LEU A 173 6.55 11.08 5.26
C LEU A 173 5.49 10.05 4.87
N GLY A 174 5.63 8.80 5.30
CA GLY A 174 4.59 7.77 5.14
C GLY A 174 3.27 8.15 5.81
N MET A 175 3.32 8.72 7.01
CA MET A 175 2.14 9.21 7.73
C MET A 175 1.50 10.42 7.04
N LEU A 176 2.30 11.40 6.60
CA LEU A 176 1.80 12.53 5.82
C LEU A 176 1.16 12.08 4.51
N GLY A 177 1.81 11.14 3.82
CA GLY A 177 1.27 10.50 2.62
C GLY A 177 -0.05 9.80 2.89
N GLY A 178 -0.15 9.05 3.99
CA GLY A 178 -1.40 8.41 4.42
C GLY A 178 -2.53 9.42 4.67
N PHE A 179 -2.22 10.52 5.34
CA PHE A 179 -3.20 11.58 5.57
C PHE A 179 -3.67 12.23 4.26
N ILE A 180 -2.74 12.53 3.35
CA ILE A 180 -3.06 13.05 2.01
C ILE A 180 -3.90 12.04 1.21
N GLY A 181 -3.57 10.74 1.28
CA GLY A 181 -4.31 9.69 0.59
C GLY A 181 -5.76 9.58 1.06
N MET A 182 -5.98 9.59 2.38
CA MET A 182 -7.32 9.56 2.97
C MET A 182 -8.13 10.83 2.68
N THR A 183 -7.51 12.00 2.75
CA THR A 183 -8.16 13.30 2.52
C THR A 183 -8.20 13.69 1.04
N ALA A 184 -7.65 12.86 0.14
CA ALA A 184 -7.53 13.16 -1.27
C ALA A 184 -8.87 13.55 -1.91
N GLY A 185 -9.96 12.89 -1.52
CA GLY A 185 -11.31 13.17 -2.03
C GLY A 185 -11.80 14.61 -1.79
N LEU A 186 -11.17 15.37 -0.88
CA LEU A 186 -11.50 16.78 -0.62
C LEU A 186 -10.85 17.74 -1.62
N PHE A 187 -9.85 17.29 -2.38
CA PHE A 187 -9.14 18.11 -3.33
C PHE A 187 -9.73 17.98 -4.75
N PRO A 188 -9.64 19.02 -5.59
CA PRO A 188 -9.94 18.91 -7.02
C PRO A 188 -9.12 17.81 -7.71
N ALA A 189 -9.69 17.17 -8.73
CA ALA A 189 -9.06 16.06 -9.46
C ALA A 189 -7.63 16.38 -9.95
N ALA A 190 -7.41 17.61 -10.44
CA ALA A 190 -6.09 18.06 -10.90
C ALA A 190 -5.00 17.97 -9.82
N ILE A 191 -5.35 18.25 -8.56
CA ILE A 191 -4.42 18.20 -7.43
C ILE A 191 -4.24 16.77 -6.94
N ARG A 192 -5.33 15.97 -6.91
CA ARG A 192 -5.30 14.57 -6.47
C ARG A 192 -4.30 13.74 -7.27
N HIS A 193 -4.26 13.92 -8.59
CA HIS A 193 -3.37 13.14 -9.47
C HIS A 193 -1.88 13.38 -9.24
N ILE A 194 -1.49 14.45 -8.55
CA ILE A 194 -0.08 14.75 -8.21
C ILE A 194 0.39 13.84 -7.06
N PHE A 195 -0.49 13.54 -6.11
CA PHE A 195 -0.15 12.78 -4.92
C PHE A 195 -0.34 11.29 -5.15
N ILE A 196 0.75 10.52 -5.20
CA ILE A 196 0.68 9.08 -5.44
C ILE A 196 -0.18 8.33 -4.41
N TRP A 197 -0.28 8.84 -3.19
CA TRP A 197 -1.11 8.26 -2.13
C TRP A 197 -2.61 8.37 -2.38
N SER A 198 -3.07 9.32 -3.20
CA SER A 198 -4.49 9.45 -3.56
C SER A 198 -4.97 8.31 -4.45
N TYR A 199 -4.04 7.58 -5.08
CA TYR A 199 -4.35 6.58 -6.09
C TYR A 199 -5.01 5.34 -5.48
N TYR A 200 -4.89 5.13 -4.16
CA TYR A 200 -5.65 4.10 -3.43
C TYR A 200 -7.16 4.31 -3.54
N LEU A 201 -7.61 5.58 -3.54
CA LEU A 201 -9.02 5.93 -3.71
C LEU A 201 -9.39 6.01 -5.20
N GLU A 202 -8.52 6.56 -6.05
CA GLU A 202 -8.79 6.70 -7.50
C GLU A 202 -8.87 5.37 -8.26
N LEU A 203 -8.00 4.42 -7.92
CA LEU A 203 -7.96 3.08 -8.54
C LEU A 203 -8.88 2.08 -7.84
N SER A 204 -9.60 2.51 -6.80
CA SER A 204 -10.66 1.70 -6.18
C SER A 204 -11.70 1.32 -7.24
N PRO A 205 -12.25 0.10 -7.25
CA PRO A 205 -13.33 -0.25 -8.17
C PRO A 205 -14.65 0.45 -7.83
N VAL A 206 -14.76 1.01 -6.63
CA VAL A 206 -16.00 1.62 -6.10
C VAL A 206 -15.71 3.02 -5.59
N THR A 207 -16.61 3.94 -5.91
CA THR A 207 -16.67 5.29 -5.35
C THR A 207 -18.01 5.53 -4.66
N TYR A 208 -18.06 6.55 -3.81
CA TYR A 208 -19.28 6.99 -3.14
C TYR A 208 -19.67 8.37 -3.65
N LEU A 209 -20.84 8.49 -4.28
CA LEU A 209 -21.37 9.76 -4.75
C LEU A 209 -22.32 10.33 -3.70
N TYR A 210 -21.98 11.50 -3.19
CA TYR A 210 -22.85 12.28 -2.32
C TYR A 210 -23.86 13.04 -3.18
N ALA A 211 -25.15 12.67 -3.14
CA ALA A 211 -26.23 13.53 -3.62
C ALA A 211 -26.94 14.19 -2.43
N GLU A 212 -27.70 15.27 -2.69
CA GLU A 212 -28.19 16.23 -1.69
C GLU A 212 -28.96 15.61 -0.51
N SER A 213 -29.60 14.45 -0.68
CA SER A 213 -30.38 13.77 0.37
C SER A 213 -30.05 12.28 0.56
N THR A 214 -29.35 11.65 -0.39
CA THR A 214 -28.95 10.23 -0.34
C THR A 214 -27.63 10.04 -1.08
N GLY A 215 -26.69 9.29 -0.50
CA GLY A 215 -25.45 8.92 -1.19
C GLY A 215 -25.49 7.46 -1.63
N SER A 216 -24.96 7.16 -2.82
CA SER A 216 -24.96 5.81 -3.39
C SER A 216 -23.56 5.34 -3.74
N TYR A 217 -23.33 4.04 -3.58
CA TYR A 217 -22.11 3.39 -4.02
C TYR A 217 -22.19 3.09 -5.52
N MET A 218 -21.18 3.51 -6.27
CA MET A 218 -21.12 3.34 -7.72
C MET A 218 -19.83 2.64 -8.12
N ILE A 219 -19.95 1.65 -9.01
CA ILE A 219 -18.79 1.03 -9.64
C ILE A 219 -18.20 2.03 -10.63
N GLN A 220 -16.93 2.40 -10.43
CA GLN A 220 -16.24 3.32 -11.33
C GLN A 220 -15.37 2.59 -12.36
N PRO A 221 -15.25 3.12 -13.59
CA PRO A 221 -14.34 2.58 -14.58
C PRO A 221 -12.89 2.81 -14.17
N VAL A 222 -12.00 1.91 -14.58
CA VAL A 222 -10.56 2.07 -14.33
C VAL A 222 -10.04 3.19 -15.22
N SER A 223 -9.53 4.27 -14.61
CA SER A 223 -8.93 5.38 -15.36
C SER A 223 -7.56 5.00 -15.89
N PHE A 224 -7.44 4.87 -17.21
CA PHE A 224 -6.18 4.53 -17.88
C PHE A 224 -5.07 5.55 -17.56
N GLY A 225 -5.41 6.85 -17.49
CA GLY A 225 -4.45 7.89 -17.17
C GLY A 225 -3.81 7.72 -15.78
N ILE A 226 -4.61 7.30 -14.79
CA ILE A 226 -4.14 7.07 -13.42
C ILE A 226 -3.29 5.81 -13.34
N VAL A 227 -3.66 4.75 -14.07
CA VAL A 227 -2.85 3.53 -14.19
C VAL A 227 -1.47 3.85 -14.77
N VAL A 228 -1.44 4.58 -15.89
CA VAL A 228 -0.18 5.00 -16.53
C VAL A 228 0.62 5.91 -15.61
N GLY A 229 -0.03 6.86 -14.92
CA GLY A 229 0.60 7.72 -13.93
C GLY A 229 1.28 6.93 -12.81
N ALA A 230 0.61 5.91 -12.26
CA ALA A 230 1.16 5.06 -11.22
C ALA A 230 2.37 4.26 -11.69
N LEU A 231 2.33 3.72 -12.92
CA LEU A 231 3.44 3.01 -13.54
C LEU A 231 4.64 3.93 -13.76
N ILE A 232 4.41 5.12 -14.32
CA ILE A 232 5.47 6.12 -14.54
C ILE A 232 6.12 6.48 -13.20
N MET A 233 5.34 6.79 -12.18
CA MET A 233 5.85 7.13 -10.85
C MET A 233 6.63 5.98 -10.23
N THR A 234 6.16 4.74 -10.37
CA THR A 234 6.88 3.54 -9.92
C THR A 234 8.25 3.44 -10.56
N VAL A 235 8.31 3.55 -11.90
CA VAL A 235 9.55 3.47 -12.67
C VAL A 235 10.49 4.61 -12.26
N LEU A 236 10.01 5.85 -12.21
CA LEU A 236 10.81 7.02 -11.85
C LEU A 236 11.42 6.87 -10.45
N PHE A 237 10.62 6.57 -9.42
CA PHE A 237 11.11 6.44 -8.06
C PHE A 237 12.04 5.24 -7.87
N TYR A 238 11.73 4.10 -8.50
CA TYR A 238 12.56 2.91 -8.42
C TYR A 238 13.94 3.14 -9.05
N PHE A 239 14.00 3.71 -10.26
CA PHE A 239 15.28 3.97 -10.93
C PHE A 239 16.06 5.10 -10.25
N ALA A 240 15.40 6.17 -9.78
CA ALA A 240 16.05 7.22 -9.00
C ALA A 240 16.73 6.64 -7.75
N GLY A 241 16.01 5.81 -6.99
CA GLY A 241 16.57 5.14 -5.82
C GLY A 241 17.69 4.16 -6.15
N ARG A 242 17.53 3.35 -7.20
CA ARG A 242 18.56 2.40 -7.64
C ARG A 242 19.86 3.11 -8.06
N ILE A 243 19.76 4.16 -8.87
CA ILE A 243 20.92 4.92 -9.36
C ILE A 243 21.65 5.58 -8.18
N GLN A 244 20.93 6.20 -7.26
CA GLN A 244 21.55 6.83 -6.10
C GLN A 244 22.27 5.80 -5.22
N VAL A 245 21.67 4.64 -4.96
CA VAL A 245 22.31 3.58 -4.19
C VAL A 245 23.54 3.01 -4.90
N SER A 246 23.53 2.91 -6.23
CA SER A 246 24.72 2.49 -6.98
C SER A 246 25.86 3.49 -6.91
N ARG A 247 25.56 4.80 -6.81
CA ARG A 247 26.55 5.89 -6.84
C ARG A 247 27.08 6.31 -5.46
N LYS A 248 26.47 5.87 -4.36
CA LYS A 248 26.94 6.23 -3.00
C LYS A 248 28.32 5.63 -2.71
N GLU A 249 29.38 6.43 -2.76
CA GLU A 249 30.73 6.01 -2.31
C GLU A 249 30.76 5.82 -0.78
N ILE A 250 31.64 4.94 -0.30
CA ILE A 250 31.71 4.46 1.10
C ILE A 250 32.29 5.52 2.03
#